data_AF-A0A448WTW0-F1
#
_entry.id   AF-A0A448WTW0-F1
#
_cell.length_a   1.000
_cell.length_b   1.000
_cell.length_c   1.000
_cell.angle_alpha   90.00
_cell.angle_beta   90.00
_cell.angle_gamma   90.00
#
_symmetry.space_group_name_H-M   'P 1'
#
loop_
_entity.id
_entity.type
_entity.pdbx_description
1 polymer ?
#
loop_
_entity_poly.entity_id
_entity_poly.type
_entity_poly.pdbx_seq_one_letter_code
_entity_poly.pdbx_strand_id
1 'polypeptide(L)'
;MAEENVKGPLEFVNPSSSSESENNDETTNLMADDVDEQKTAWRRASVKVRRRARRYQLARLKYFYAIAEFDSKETANAVFEACDGLEYENSGIKLDLRFVGEAETFEARNFLSL
;
A
#
# COMPACT_ATOMS: atom_id res chain seq x y z
N MET A 1 11.77 5.53 -2.51
CA MET A 1 12.33 4.31 -3.14
C MET A 1 13.86 4.26 -3.16
N ALA A 2 14.58 5.39 -3.29
CA ALA A 2 16.05 5.38 -3.33
C ALA A 2 16.73 4.75 -2.09
N GLU A 3 16.23 5.02 -0.89
CA GLU A 3 16.78 4.43 0.35
C GLU A 3 16.47 2.93 0.49
N GLU A 4 15.35 2.47 -0.06
CA GLU A 4 14.96 1.05 -0.08
C GLU A 4 15.89 0.23 -0.99
N ASN A 5 16.37 0.83 -2.07
CA ASN A 5 17.33 0.19 -2.98
C ASN A 5 18.68 -0.09 -2.29
N VAL A 6 19.00 0.66 -1.22
CA VAL A 6 20.25 0.51 -0.44
C VAL A 6 20.04 -0.34 0.82
N LYS A 7 18.92 -0.18 1.52
CA LYS A 7 18.67 -0.82 2.83
C LYS A 7 17.76 -2.06 2.76
N GLY A 8 17.11 -2.29 1.62
CA GLY A 8 16.03 -3.27 1.50
C GLY A 8 14.71 -2.75 2.08
N PRO A 9 13.63 -3.54 2.01
CA PRO A 9 12.31 -3.06 2.39
C PRO A 9 12.23 -2.76 3.88
N LEU A 10 11.66 -1.60 4.23
CA LEU A 10 11.57 -1.12 5.61
C LEU A 10 10.90 -2.10 6.56
N GLU A 11 9.92 -2.86 6.06
CA GLU A 11 9.31 -3.92 6.85
C GLU A 11 10.38 -4.89 7.36
N PHE A 12 11.44 -5.16 6.59
CA PHE A 12 12.55 -6.03 6.99
C PHE A 12 13.63 -5.39 7.86
N VAL A 13 13.82 -4.08 7.74
CA VAL A 13 14.91 -3.32 8.38
C VAL A 13 14.54 -2.86 9.80
N ASN A 14 13.26 -2.56 10.07
CA ASN A 14 12.81 -2.14 11.40
C ASN A 14 11.55 -2.93 11.86
N PRO A 15 11.69 -3.92 12.77
CA PRO A 15 10.55 -4.67 13.28
C PRO A 15 9.63 -3.87 14.23
N SER A 16 10.00 -2.63 14.61
CA SER A 16 9.31 -1.82 15.62
C SER A 16 8.49 -0.63 15.09
N SER A 17 8.56 -0.29 13.79
CA SER A 17 7.94 0.94 13.26
C SER A 17 6.61 0.72 12.51
N SER A 18 6.13 -0.51 12.40
CA SER A 18 4.79 -0.79 11.86
C SER A 18 3.83 -0.93 13.04
N SER A 19 2.96 0.07 13.23
CA SER A 19 1.87 0.07 14.20
C SER A 19 1.26 -1.33 14.35
N GLU A 20 1.45 -1.92 15.53
CA GLU A 20 0.92 -3.22 15.92
C GLU A 20 -0.60 -3.11 16.04
N SER A 21 -1.30 -3.15 14.92
CA SER A 21 -2.70 -3.60 14.92
C SER A 21 -2.66 -5.11 15.00
N GLU A 22 -2.63 -5.62 16.23
CA GLU A 22 -2.90 -7.02 16.57
C GLU A 22 -4.33 -7.37 16.11
N ASN A 23 -4.48 -7.75 14.84
CA ASN A 23 -5.65 -8.53 14.45
C ASN A 23 -5.45 -9.93 15.01
N ASN A 24 -6.11 -10.16 16.13
CA ASN A 24 -6.15 -11.42 16.87
C ASN A 24 -6.98 -12.44 16.06
N ASP A 25 -6.36 -13.02 15.02
CA ASP A 25 -6.95 -14.13 14.28
C ASP A 25 -6.45 -15.45 14.88
N GLU A 26 -7.18 -15.89 15.91
CA GLU A 26 -7.12 -17.26 16.41
C GLU A 26 -7.54 -18.22 15.28
N THR A 27 -6.59 -18.99 14.76
CA THR A 27 -6.56 -20.44 14.95
C THR A 27 -5.51 -21.07 14.04
N THR A 28 -4.47 -21.62 14.64
CA THR A 28 -3.88 -22.85 14.10
C THR A 28 -3.91 -23.84 15.23
N ASN A 29 -5.08 -24.47 15.43
CA ASN A 29 -5.20 -25.70 16.20
C ASN A 29 -4.29 -26.75 15.54
N LEU A 30 -3.05 -26.84 16.01
CA LEU A 30 -2.11 -27.90 15.66
C LEU A 30 -1.82 -28.64 16.96
N MET A 31 -2.45 -29.82 17.05
CA MET A 31 -2.35 -30.80 18.12
C MET A 31 -0.94 -30.83 18.72
N ALA A 32 -0.89 -30.77 20.05
CA ALA A 32 0.33 -30.85 20.84
C ALA A 32 0.93 -32.26 20.70
N ASP A 33 2.15 -32.34 20.22
CA ASP A 33 3.04 -33.49 20.41
C ASP A 33 4.49 -32.96 20.42
N ASP A 34 5.16 -33.11 21.56
CA ASP A 34 6.54 -32.75 21.91
C ASP A 34 7.34 -31.94 20.87
N VAL A 35 7.21 -30.61 20.89
CA VAL A 35 7.97 -29.74 20.00
C VAL A 35 9.01 -28.95 20.79
N ASP A 36 10.28 -29.29 20.56
CA ASP A 36 11.47 -28.54 20.95
C ASP A 36 11.24 -27.01 20.91
N GLU A 37 11.50 -26.33 22.02
CA GLU A 37 11.19 -24.91 22.22
C GLU A 37 11.89 -24.04 21.16
N GLN A 38 13.08 -24.44 20.71
CA GLN A 38 13.78 -23.80 19.61
C GLN A 38 13.04 -23.95 18.26
N LYS A 39 12.47 -25.13 17.99
CA LYS A 39 11.72 -25.43 16.76
C LYS A 39 10.39 -24.66 16.72
N THR A 40 9.72 -24.50 17.86
CA THR A 40 8.50 -23.67 17.94
C THR A 40 8.79 -22.18 17.75
N ALA A 41 9.87 -21.67 18.35
CA ALA A 41 10.34 -20.29 18.17
C ALA A 41 10.70 -20.00 16.70
N TRP A 42 11.46 -20.89 16.07
CA TRP A 42 11.80 -20.79 14.64
C TRP A 42 10.56 -20.81 13.75
N ARG A 43 9.58 -21.67 14.05
CA ARG A 43 8.32 -21.75 13.30
C ARG A 43 7.52 -20.45 13.41
N ARG A 44 7.41 -19.86 14.61
CA ARG A 44 6.75 -18.56 14.84
C ARG A 44 7.47 -17.42 14.10
N ALA A 45 8.80 -17.35 14.20
CA ALA A 45 9.60 -16.36 13.47
C ALA A 45 9.41 -16.48 11.96
N SER A 46 9.43 -17.70 11.42
CA SER A 46 9.21 -17.98 9.99
C SER A 46 7.80 -17.60 9.51
N VAL A 47 6.76 -17.74 10.35
CA VAL A 47 5.40 -17.28 10.03
C VAL A 47 5.34 -15.75 10.03
N LYS A 48 5.97 -15.07 11.01
CA LYS A 48 6.01 -13.61 11.09
C LYS A 48 6.72 -13.01 9.87
N VAL A 49 7.86 -13.57 9.48
CA VAL A 49 8.62 -13.15 8.28
C VAL A 49 7.80 -13.33 7.00
N ARG A 50 7.12 -14.49 6.82
CA ARG A 50 6.24 -14.71 5.66
C ARG A 50 5.06 -13.75 5.61
N ARG A 51 4.41 -13.46 6.75
CA ARG A 51 3.32 -12.46 6.83
C ARG A 51 3.80 -11.06 6.46
N ARG A 52 5.01 -10.69 6.88
CA ARG A 52 5.65 -9.41 6.55
C ARG A 52 5.94 -9.31 5.06
N ALA A 53 6.59 -10.33 4.49
CA ALA A 53 6.79 -10.42 3.04
C ALA A 53 5.46 -10.28 2.25
N ARG A 54 4.39 -10.95 2.71
CA ARG A 54 3.07 -10.84 2.07
C ARG A 54 2.50 -9.42 2.16
N ARG A 55 2.61 -8.75 3.31
CA ARG A 55 2.14 -7.37 3.49
C ARG A 55 2.88 -6.39 2.60
N TYR A 56 4.21 -6.48 2.56
CA TYR A 56 5.02 -5.67 1.67
C TYR A 56 4.65 -5.87 0.20
N GLN A 57 4.49 -7.12 -0.25
CA GLN A 57 4.08 -7.42 -1.62
C GLN A 57 2.67 -6.87 -1.92
N LEU A 58 1.72 -7.00 -0.99
CA LEU A 58 0.37 -6.45 -1.14
C LEU A 58 0.34 -4.91 -1.16
N ALA A 59 1.16 -4.24 -0.35
CA ALA A 59 1.21 -2.79 -0.30
C ALA A 59 1.63 -2.19 -1.65
N ARG A 60 2.52 -2.86 -2.39
CA ARG A 60 2.95 -2.47 -3.73
C ARG A 60 1.93 -2.74 -4.84
N LEU A 61 0.87 -3.48 -4.54
CA LEU A 61 -0.25 -3.75 -5.45
C LEU A 61 -1.45 -2.83 -5.22
N LYS A 62 -1.36 -1.87 -4.28
CA LYS A 62 -2.44 -0.91 -4.02
C LYS A 62 -2.48 0.14 -5.12
N TYR A 63 -3.57 0.13 -5.89
CA TYR A 63 -3.91 1.19 -6.81
C TYR A 63 -4.72 2.25 -6.06
N PHE A 64 -4.27 3.49 -6.11
CA PHE A 64 -4.98 4.64 -5.56
C PHE A 64 -5.56 5.44 -6.73
N TYR A 65 -6.76 5.97 -6.56
CA TYR A 65 -7.38 6.89 -7.51
C TYR A 65 -7.89 8.12 -6.76
N ALA A 66 -7.98 9.22 -7.49
CA ALA A 66 -8.60 10.46 -7.04
C ALA A 66 -9.50 10.97 -8.15
N ILE A 67 -10.55 11.70 -7.77
CA ILE A 67 -11.42 12.41 -8.69
C ILE A 67 -11.18 13.89 -8.46
N ALA A 68 -10.84 14.60 -9.54
CA ALA A 68 -10.66 16.04 -9.54
C ALA A 68 -11.74 16.66 -10.45
N GLU A 69 -12.50 17.59 -9.90
CA GLU A 69 -13.49 18.38 -10.64
C GLU A 69 -12.88 19.75 -10.95
N PHE A 70 -13.05 20.20 -12.19
CA PHE A 70 -12.51 21.47 -12.67
C PHE A 70 -13.65 22.43 -13.01
N ASP A 71 -13.34 23.73 -12.97
CA ASP A 71 -14.28 24.81 -13.25
C ASP A 71 -14.70 24.90 -14.72
N SER A 72 -13.82 24.45 -15.64
CA SER A 72 -14.06 24.46 -17.08
C SER A 72 -13.42 23.27 -17.80
N LYS A 73 -13.89 23.00 -19.03
CA LYS A 73 -13.34 21.94 -19.88
C LYS A 73 -11.92 22.26 -20.32
N GLU A 74 -11.65 23.54 -20.54
CA GLU A 74 -10.37 24.08 -20.96
C GLU A 74 -9.32 23.87 -19.85
N THR A 75 -9.67 24.17 -18.59
CA THR A 75 -8.79 23.93 -17.43
C THR A 75 -8.48 22.43 -17.29
N ALA A 76 -9.51 21.58 -17.36
CA ALA A 76 -9.33 20.13 -17.27
C ALA A 76 -8.40 19.58 -18.37
N ASN A 77 -8.58 20.04 -19.61
CA ASN A 77 -7.76 19.60 -20.73
C ASN A 77 -6.31 20.09 -20.61
N ALA A 78 -6.09 21.35 -20.19
CA ALA A 78 -4.76 21.88 -19.97
C ALA A 78 -3.99 21.09 -18.90
N VAL A 79 -4.66 20.69 -17.80
CA VAL A 79 -4.06 19.85 -16.75
C VAL A 79 -3.80 18.44 -17.28
N PHE A 80 -4.75 17.86 -18.02
CA PHE A 80 -4.57 16.53 -18.63
C PHE A 80 -3.33 16.47 -19.52
N GLU A 81 -3.21 17.41 -20.47
CA GLU A 81 -2.08 17.46 -21.42
C GLU A 81 -0.74 17.69 -20.71
N ALA A 82 -0.72 18.46 -19.62
CA ALA A 82 0.49 18.78 -18.89
C ALA A 82 0.93 17.69 -17.89
N CYS A 83 -0.03 16.98 -17.29
CA CYS A 83 0.24 16.10 -16.15
C CYS A 83 0.09 14.60 -16.45
N ASP A 84 -0.61 14.21 -17.51
CA ASP A 84 -0.74 12.79 -17.85
C ASP A 84 0.62 12.18 -18.22
N GLY A 85 0.92 11.00 -17.66
CA GLY A 85 2.20 10.32 -17.82
C GLY A 85 3.39 10.96 -17.08
N LEU A 86 3.18 12.08 -16.40
CA LEU A 86 4.23 12.79 -15.64
C LEU A 86 4.56 12.05 -14.34
N GLU A 87 5.85 12.01 -13.99
CA GLU A 87 6.29 11.43 -12.72
C GLU A 87 6.04 12.42 -11.59
N TYR A 88 5.38 11.95 -10.52
CA TYR A 88 5.22 12.75 -9.32
C TYR A 88 6.59 12.90 -8.64
N GLU A 89 7.18 14.08 -8.79
CA GLU A 89 8.52 14.39 -8.30
C GLU A 89 9.54 13.29 -8.69
N ASN A 90 10.29 12.78 -7.72
CA ASN A 90 11.24 11.67 -7.90
C ASN A 90 10.75 10.41 -7.19
N SER A 91 9.43 10.18 -7.22
CA SER A 91 8.77 9.06 -6.52
C SER A 91 8.83 7.73 -7.29
N GLY A 92 9.11 7.76 -8.60
CA GLY A 92 8.98 6.62 -9.51
C GLY A 92 7.54 6.30 -9.91
N ILE A 93 6.56 7.14 -9.54
CA ILE A 93 5.14 6.95 -9.84
C ILE A 93 4.72 7.92 -10.93
N LYS A 94 4.22 7.39 -12.06
CA LYS A 94 3.63 8.19 -13.13
C LYS A 94 2.13 8.35 -12.93
N LEU A 95 1.63 9.56 -13.15
CA LEU A 95 0.20 9.83 -13.17
C LEU A 95 -0.43 9.19 -14.42
N ASP A 96 -1.59 8.55 -14.25
CA ASP A 96 -2.46 8.06 -15.32
C ASP A 96 -3.79 8.77 -15.14
N LEU A 97 -3.99 9.82 -15.92
CA LEU A 97 -5.20 10.64 -15.88
C LEU A 97 -6.18 10.11 -16.91
N ARG A 98 -7.47 10.08 -16.53
CA ARG A 98 -8.56 9.66 -17.42
C ARG A 98 -9.79 10.48 -17.15
N PHE A 99 -10.56 10.75 -18.20
CA PHE A 99 -11.86 11.37 -18.07
C PHE A 99 -12.89 10.36 -17.58
N VAL A 100 -13.74 10.84 -16.69
CA VAL A 100 -14.83 10.10 -16.05
C VAL A 100 -16.13 10.44 -16.77
N GLY A 101 -16.94 9.42 -17.07
CA GLY A 101 -18.24 9.64 -17.73
C GLY A 101 -19.27 10.25 -16.79
N GLU A 102 -20.20 11.05 -17.32
CA GLU A 102 -21.25 11.73 -16.53
C GLU A 102 -22.19 10.78 -15.77
N ALA A 103 -22.28 9.51 -16.18
CA ALA A 103 -23.10 8.49 -15.53
C ALA A 103 -22.40 7.81 -14.34
N GLU A 104 -21.11 8.06 -14.12
CA GLU A 104 -20.37 7.45 -13.02
C GLU A 104 -20.52 8.28 -11.75
N THR A 105 -21.05 7.66 -10.69
CA THR A 105 -21.21 8.29 -9.38
C THR A 105 -20.15 7.75 -8.43
N PHE A 106 -19.38 8.65 -7.81
CA PHE A 106 -18.37 8.29 -6.80
C PHE A 106 -18.87 8.68 -5.42
N GLU A 107 -18.70 7.78 -4.45
CA GLU A 107 -18.94 8.12 -3.05
C GLU A 107 -17.83 9.07 -2.58
N ALA A 108 -18.14 10.37 -2.52
CA ALA A 108 -17.22 11.37 -2.01
C ALA A 108 -16.94 11.10 -0.53
N ARG A 109 -15.79 10.49 -0.23
CA ARG A 109 -15.25 10.50 1.13
C ARG A 109 -14.80 11.93 1.40
N ASN A 110 -15.66 12.70 2.06
CA ASN A 110 -15.46 14.05 2.61
C ASN A 110 -14.15 14.69 2.16
N PHE A 111 -14.24 15.57 1.15
CA PHE A 111 -13.17 16.52 0.89
C PHE A 111 -12.95 17.32 2.17
N LEU A 112 -11.84 17.07 2.86
CA LEU A 112 -11.35 17.98 3.89
C LEU A 112 -10.98 19.26 3.15
N SER A 113 -11.88 20.26 3.20
CA SER A 113 -11.55 21.61 2.79
C SER A 113 -10.37 22.08 3.64
N LEU A 114 -9.21 22.25 3.00
CA LEU A 114 -8.04 22.91 3.58
C LEU A 114 -8.28 24.41 3.71
#